data_AF-A0A940ISV5-F1
#
_entry.id   AF-A0A940ISV5-F1
#
_cell.length_a   1.000
_cell.length_b   1.000
_cell.length_c   1.000
_cell.angle_alpha   90.00
_cell.angle_beta   90.00
_cell.angle_gamma   90.00
#
_symmetry.space_group_name_H-M   'P 1'
#
loop_
_entity.id
_entity.type
_entity.pdbx_description
1 polymer ?
#
loop_
_entity_poly.entity_id
_entity_poly.type
_entity_poly.pdbx_seq_one_letter_code
_entity_poly.pdbx_strand_id
1 'polypeptide(L)'
;MHERKRIHTVTWDPSADLRLLRKLEQQGYIELWGVNIEAVVTTKKIKPERKSLPTGFIDSPFATIGNAKIASDETPFERINAILGRGHHADALHLEDHIVSGRDLFATSDTDFLKHRKQLEKEFKIRIMTAQEIVETLAGNANM
;
A
#
# COMPACT_ATOMS: atom_id res chain seq x y z
N MET A 1 -29.07 -16.80 6.16
CA MET A 1 -28.12 -15.76 6.60
C MET A 1 -27.12 -15.59 5.48
N HIS A 2 -27.09 -14.44 4.80
CA HIS A 2 -26.06 -14.18 3.79
C HIS A 2 -24.80 -13.78 4.56
N GLU A 3 -23.77 -14.61 4.49
CA GLU A 3 -22.44 -14.27 5.01
C GLU A 3 -21.98 -12.98 4.33
N ARG A 4 -21.76 -11.91 5.11
CA ARG A 4 -21.25 -10.66 4.56
C ARG A 4 -19.85 -10.95 4.01
N LYS A 5 -19.69 -10.95 2.68
CA LYS A 5 -18.38 -11.01 2.03
C LYS A 5 -17.48 -9.95 2.70
N ARG A 6 -16.38 -10.40 3.33
CA ARG A 6 -15.40 -9.51 3.95
C ARG A 6 -14.71 -8.74 2.84
N ILE A 7 -14.86 -7.42 2.84
CA ILE A 7 -14.15 -6.52 1.92
C ILE A 7 -12.71 -6.42 2.42
N HIS A 8 -11.74 -6.76 1.57
CA HIS A 8 -10.31 -6.65 1.91
C HIS A 8 -9.79 -5.25 1.58
N THR A 9 -9.05 -4.65 2.49
CA THR A 9 -8.36 -3.37 2.24
C THR A 9 -7.03 -3.62 1.55
N VAL A 10 -6.83 -3.02 0.38
CA VAL A 10 -5.65 -3.26 -0.47
C VAL A 10 -4.90 -1.96 -0.71
N THR A 11 -3.64 -1.90 -0.31
CA THR A 11 -2.70 -0.88 -0.78
C THR A 11 -2.16 -1.29 -2.13
N TRP A 12 -2.16 -0.40 -3.13
CA TRP A 12 -1.59 -0.71 -4.44
C TRP A 12 -0.27 0.05 -4.67
N ASP A 13 0.72 -0.69 -5.15
CA ASP A 13 1.96 -0.19 -5.71
C ASP A 13 1.82 0.21 -7.19
N PRO A 14 2.46 1.29 -7.70
CA PRO A 14 2.35 1.68 -9.10
C PRO A 14 2.68 0.57 -10.11
N SER A 15 3.49 -0.42 -9.73
CA SER A 15 3.79 -1.59 -10.56
C SER A 15 2.62 -2.59 -10.67
N ALA A 16 1.61 -2.50 -9.80
CA ALA A 16 0.47 -3.43 -9.77
C ALA A 16 -0.50 -3.18 -10.94
N ASP A 17 -1.16 -4.25 -11.43
CA ASP A 17 -2.22 -4.12 -12.44
C ASP A 17 -3.48 -3.47 -11.86
N LEU A 18 -3.53 -2.14 -11.96
CA LEU A 18 -4.63 -1.32 -11.48
C LEU A 18 -5.96 -1.64 -12.19
N ARG A 19 -5.94 -2.13 -13.45
CA ARG A 19 -7.17 -2.45 -14.17
C ARG A 19 -7.85 -3.66 -13.54
N LEU A 20 -7.10 -4.68 -13.18
CA LEU A 20 -7.62 -5.86 -12.49
C LEU A 20 -8.13 -5.50 -11.08
N LEU A 21 -7.33 -4.75 -10.32
CA LEU A 21 -7.71 -4.30 -8.99
C LEU A 21 -9.00 -3.46 -9.01
N ARG A 22 -9.15 -2.53 -9.95
CA ARG A 22 -10.39 -1.73 -10.09
C ARG A 22 -11.62 -2.57 -10.43
N LYS A 23 -11.47 -3.65 -11.21
CA LYS A 23 -12.58 -4.58 -11.45
C LYS A 23 -13.03 -5.27 -10.16
N LEU A 24 -12.09 -5.70 -9.32
CA LEU A 24 -12.39 -6.31 -8.02
C LEU A 24 -13.05 -5.31 -7.07
N GLU A 25 -12.61 -4.05 -7.08
CA GLU A 25 -13.23 -2.97 -6.30
C GLU A 25 -14.68 -2.71 -6.76
N GLN A 26 -14.92 -2.63 -8.07
CA GLN A 26 -16.26 -2.45 -8.64
C GLN A 26 -17.21 -3.60 -8.29
N GLN A 27 -16.67 -4.82 -8.16
CA GLN A 27 -17.43 -6.00 -7.74
C GLN A 27 -17.64 -6.09 -6.22
N GLY A 28 -17.07 -5.16 -5.44
CA GLY A 28 -17.21 -5.10 -3.99
C GLY A 28 -16.35 -6.11 -3.22
N TYR A 29 -15.30 -6.66 -3.82
CA TYR A 29 -14.39 -7.61 -3.15
C TYR A 29 -13.30 -6.92 -2.34
N ILE A 30 -12.84 -5.75 -2.79
CA ILE A 30 -11.74 -5.02 -2.18
C ILE A 30 -12.05 -3.52 -2.07
N GLU A 31 -11.42 -2.84 -1.13
CA GLU A 31 -11.32 -1.38 -1.08
C GLU A 31 -9.89 -0.98 -1.42
N LEU A 32 -9.69 -0.20 -2.49
CA LEU A 32 -8.35 0.21 -2.92
C LEU A 32 -7.90 1.49 -2.24
N TRP A 33 -6.65 1.46 -1.76
CA TRP A 33 -6.00 2.57 -1.11
C TRP A 33 -4.71 2.93 -1.82
N GLY A 34 -4.65 4.18 -2.30
CA GLY A 34 -3.41 4.77 -2.79
C GLY A 34 -2.63 5.38 -1.65
N VAL A 35 -1.33 5.12 -1.62
CA VAL A 35 -0.42 5.74 -0.65
C VAL A 35 0.33 6.92 -1.28
N ASN A 36 0.53 6.92 -2.60
CA ASN A 36 1.23 7.99 -3.28
C ASN A 36 0.33 9.26 -3.43
N ILE A 37 0.87 10.44 -3.13
CA ILE A 37 0.20 11.74 -3.33
C ILE A 37 -0.11 11.95 -4.82
N GLU A 38 0.71 11.43 -5.73
CA GLU A 38 0.43 11.42 -7.17
C GLU A 38 -0.79 10.56 -7.53
N ALA A 39 -1.12 9.58 -6.69
CA ALA A 39 -2.27 8.70 -6.86
C ALA A 39 -3.60 9.37 -6.46
N VAL A 40 -3.56 10.51 -5.77
CA VAL A 40 -4.73 11.38 -5.53
C VAL A 40 -5.25 11.95 -6.85
N VAL A 41 -4.35 12.27 -7.78
CA VAL A 41 -4.70 12.73 -9.14
C VAL A 41 -5.49 11.65 -9.89
N THR A 42 -5.18 10.37 -9.65
CA THR A 42 -5.76 9.22 -10.35
C THR A 42 -7.03 8.66 -9.71
N THR A 43 -7.24 8.89 -8.40
CA THR A 43 -8.38 8.34 -7.65
C THR A 43 -9.47 9.37 -7.32
N LYS A 44 -9.16 10.67 -7.36
CA LYS A 44 -10.07 11.80 -7.08
C LYS A 44 -10.87 11.71 -5.77
N LYS A 45 -10.48 10.85 -4.83
CA LYS A 45 -11.18 10.65 -3.56
C LYS A 45 -10.31 11.12 -2.41
N ILE A 46 -10.46 12.38 -2.03
CA ILE A 46 -10.05 12.86 -0.70
C ILE A 46 -11.24 12.56 0.23
N LYS A 47 -11.09 11.63 1.18
CA LYS A 47 -12.12 11.44 2.21
C LYS A 47 -12.23 12.73 3.04
N PRO A 48 -13.42 13.33 3.20
CA PRO A 48 -13.60 14.64 3.86
C PRO A 48 -13.22 14.68 5.36
N GLU A 49 -12.93 13.51 5.92
CA GLU A 49 -12.57 13.29 7.33
C GLU A 49 -11.07 13.55 7.60
N ARG A 50 -10.24 13.61 6.53
CA ARG A 50 -8.81 13.99 6.60
C ARG A 50 -8.59 15.50 6.42
N LYS A 51 -9.42 16.32 7.06
CA LYS A 51 -9.21 17.78 7.20
C LYS A 51 -8.22 18.13 8.32
N SER A 52 -7.30 17.25 8.67
CA SER A 52 -6.11 17.63 9.43
C SER A 52 -5.11 18.25 8.47
N LEU A 53 -4.80 19.53 8.68
CA LEU A 53 -3.77 20.25 7.93
C LEU A 53 -2.44 19.47 7.99
N PRO A 54 -1.69 19.37 6.89
CA PRO A 54 -0.39 18.70 6.89
C PRO A 54 0.61 19.47 7.76
N THR A 55 1.35 18.76 8.60
CA THR A 55 2.41 19.29 9.46
C THR A 55 3.69 19.49 8.64
N GLY A 56 4.40 20.61 8.84
CA GLY A 56 5.66 20.94 8.13
C GLY A 56 6.85 21.15 9.07
N PHE A 57 8.06 20.86 8.58
CA PHE A 57 9.33 21.28 9.19
C PHE A 57 9.97 22.40 8.37
N ILE A 58 10.57 23.35 9.08
CA ILE A 58 11.27 24.50 8.52
C ILE A 58 12.78 24.18 8.49
N ASP A 59 13.46 24.63 7.44
CA ASP A 59 14.93 24.73 7.27
C ASP A 59 15.73 23.58 6.56
N SER A 60 15.10 22.77 5.71
CA SER A 60 15.84 21.89 4.78
C SER A 60 15.90 22.48 3.36
N PRO A 61 17.10 22.59 2.73
CA PRO A 61 17.25 23.12 1.36
C PRO A 61 16.67 22.22 0.27
N PHE A 62 16.20 21.02 0.60
CA PHE A 62 15.57 20.07 -0.32
C PHE A 62 14.07 19.89 -0.09
N ALA A 63 13.47 20.61 0.87
CA ALA A 63 12.07 20.46 1.24
C ALA A 63 11.20 21.60 0.68
N THR A 64 10.40 21.31 -0.35
CA THR A 64 9.26 22.15 -0.71
C THR A 64 8.08 21.87 0.21
N ILE A 65 7.57 22.93 0.86
CA ILE A 65 6.48 22.89 1.83
C ILE A 65 5.21 22.42 1.12
N GLY A 66 4.80 21.17 1.37
CA GLY A 66 3.57 20.58 0.84
C GLY A 66 3.48 19.05 0.95
N ASN A 67 4.61 18.34 0.85
CA ASN A 67 4.63 16.87 0.73
C ASN A 67 5.55 16.13 1.73
N ALA A 68 6.12 16.81 2.73
CA ALA A 68 7.05 16.17 3.67
C ALA A 68 6.30 15.48 4.83
N LYS A 69 6.55 14.18 5.04
CA LYS A 69 6.05 13.38 6.16
C LYS A 69 7.13 13.28 7.24
N ILE A 70 6.76 13.54 8.48
CA ILE A 70 7.64 13.33 9.64
C ILE A 70 7.65 11.83 9.93
N ALA A 71 8.78 11.17 9.65
CA ALA A 71 8.99 9.79 10.05
C ALA A 71 9.01 9.71 11.58
N SER A 72 8.37 8.69 12.15
CA SER A 72 8.49 8.39 13.57
C SER A 72 9.92 7.91 13.89
N ASP A 73 10.41 8.11 15.11
CA ASP A 73 11.72 7.58 15.51
C ASP A 73 11.77 6.04 15.53
N GLU A 74 10.60 5.37 15.55
CA GLU A 74 10.45 3.92 15.55
C GLU A 74 9.78 3.40 14.26
N THR A 75 10.25 3.83 13.09
CA THR A 75 9.69 3.34 11.83
C THR A 75 10.25 1.97 11.45
N PRO A 76 9.45 1.10 10.80
CA PRO A 76 9.98 -0.11 10.20
C PRO A 76 10.89 0.19 9.00
N PHE A 77 11.04 1.46 8.59
CA PHE A 77 11.78 1.92 7.43
C PHE A 77 13.18 1.32 7.32
N GLU A 78 14.04 1.48 8.34
CA GLU A 78 15.41 0.97 8.29
C GLU A 78 15.47 -0.56 8.13
N ARG A 79 14.52 -1.27 8.73
CA ARG A 79 14.41 -2.73 8.58
C ARG A 79 13.96 -3.12 7.17
N ILE A 80 12.98 -2.40 6.61
CA ILE A 80 12.53 -2.60 5.23
C ILE A 80 13.68 -2.32 4.25
N ASN A 81 14.38 -1.20 4.44
CA ASN A 81 15.48 -0.77 3.61
C ASN A 81 16.68 -1.73 3.70
N ALA A 82 16.91 -2.36 4.86
CA ALA A 82 17.92 -3.41 5.01
C ALA A 82 17.57 -4.69 4.21
N ILE A 83 16.29 -4.95 3.96
CA ILE A 83 15.83 -6.13 3.21
C ILE A 83 15.82 -5.88 1.72
N LEU A 84 15.25 -4.75 1.27
CA LEU A 84 15.17 -4.38 -0.15
C LEU A 84 16.51 -3.88 -0.70
N GLY A 85 17.33 -3.26 0.15
CA GLY A 85 18.60 -2.65 -0.22
C GLY A 85 18.48 -1.14 -0.45
N ARG A 86 19.60 -0.43 -0.26
CA ARG A 86 19.69 1.03 -0.20
C ARG A 86 19.22 1.78 -1.46
N GLY A 87 19.02 1.10 -2.59
CA GLY A 87 18.53 1.69 -3.84
C GLY A 87 17.01 1.89 -3.86
N HIS A 88 16.27 1.26 -2.95
CA HIS A 88 14.81 1.15 -3.00
C HIS A 88 14.12 2.03 -1.94
N HIS A 89 14.60 3.27 -1.79
CA HIS A 89 14.12 4.17 -0.73
C HIS A 89 12.61 4.49 -0.87
N ALA A 90 12.16 4.80 -2.09
CA ALA A 90 10.75 5.09 -2.37
C ALA A 90 9.85 3.88 -2.11
N ASP A 91 10.31 2.69 -2.49
CA ASP A 91 9.59 1.43 -2.28
C ASP A 91 9.51 1.11 -0.78
N ALA A 92 10.61 1.31 -0.05
CA ALA A 92 10.64 1.13 1.40
C ALA A 92 9.65 2.06 2.12
N LEU A 93 9.53 3.32 1.70
CA LEU A 93 8.53 4.25 2.22
C LEU A 93 7.10 3.79 1.88
N HIS A 94 6.88 3.27 0.69
CA HIS A 94 5.56 2.78 0.30
C HIS A 94 5.12 1.60 1.17
N LEU A 95 6.02 0.65 1.39
CA LEU A 95 5.73 -0.51 2.22
C LEU A 95 5.56 -0.12 3.70
N GLU A 96 6.36 0.82 4.19
CA GLU A 96 6.21 1.40 5.52
C GLU A 96 4.79 1.94 5.72
N ASP A 97 4.31 2.76 4.79
CA ASP A 97 2.97 3.34 4.84
C ASP A 97 1.87 2.29 4.80
N HIS A 98 2.07 1.20 4.06
CA HIS A 98 1.17 0.05 4.10
C HIS A 98 1.15 -0.57 5.50
N ILE A 99 2.31 -0.88 6.07
CA ILE A 99 2.45 -1.50 7.40
C ILE A 99 1.79 -0.62 8.48
N VAL A 100 2.12 0.67 8.51
CA VAL A 100 1.60 1.63 9.49
C VAL A 100 0.08 1.80 9.34
N SER A 101 -0.46 1.68 8.12
CA SER A 101 -1.90 1.81 7.89
C SER A 101 -2.73 0.60 8.35
N GLY A 102 -2.10 -0.53 8.66
CA GLY A 102 -2.79 -1.74 9.13
C GLY A 102 -3.75 -2.36 8.10
N ARG A 103 -3.51 -2.15 6.80
CA ARG A 103 -4.35 -2.71 5.72
C ARG A 103 -4.06 -4.18 5.50
N ASP A 104 -5.02 -4.90 4.92
CA ASP A 104 -4.96 -6.35 4.82
C ASP A 104 -3.91 -6.85 3.81
N LEU A 105 -3.79 -6.19 2.64
CA LEU A 105 -2.97 -6.65 1.51
C LEU A 105 -2.15 -5.52 0.87
N PHE A 106 -0.92 -5.83 0.48
CA PHE A 106 -0.08 -4.99 -0.38
C PHE A 106 0.00 -5.60 -1.78
N ALA A 107 -0.55 -4.90 -2.77
CA ALA A 107 -0.58 -5.34 -4.15
C ALA A 107 0.61 -4.75 -4.94
N THR A 108 1.47 -5.59 -5.49
CA THR A 108 2.65 -5.16 -6.27
C THR A 108 2.99 -6.17 -7.37
N SER A 109 3.60 -5.70 -8.47
CA SER A 109 4.25 -6.56 -9.47
C SER A 109 5.77 -6.37 -9.50
N ASP A 110 6.32 -5.58 -8.59
CA ASP A 110 7.73 -5.26 -8.54
C ASP A 110 8.55 -6.48 -8.13
N THR A 111 9.56 -6.82 -8.94
CA THR A 111 10.42 -7.98 -8.70
C THR A 111 11.18 -7.91 -7.39
N ASP A 112 11.53 -6.73 -6.89
CA ASP A 112 12.30 -6.57 -5.66
C ASP A 112 11.44 -6.93 -4.44
N PHE A 113 10.19 -6.45 -4.39
CA PHE A 113 9.23 -6.91 -3.38
C PHE A 113 8.94 -8.41 -3.49
N LEU A 114 8.76 -8.93 -4.71
CA LEU A 114 8.43 -10.34 -4.92
C LEU A 114 9.59 -11.27 -4.52
N LYS A 115 10.83 -10.88 -4.80
CA LYS A 115 12.03 -11.62 -4.42
C LYS A 115 12.21 -11.71 -2.90
N HIS A 116 11.87 -10.62 -2.20
CA HIS A 116 11.98 -10.54 -0.73
C HIS A 116 10.66 -10.82 0.01
N ARG A 117 9.59 -11.18 -0.72
CA ARG A 117 8.21 -11.38 -0.21
C ARG A 117 8.16 -12.16 1.10
N LYS A 118 8.68 -13.39 1.11
CA LYS A 118 8.59 -14.27 2.29
C LYS A 118 9.24 -13.68 3.54
N GLN A 119 10.33 -12.92 3.36
CA GLN A 119 11.03 -12.27 4.46
C GLN A 119 10.20 -11.10 4.99
N LEU A 120 9.73 -10.24 4.09
CA LEU A 120 8.90 -9.07 4.43
C LEU A 120 7.59 -9.48 5.14
N GLU A 121 6.88 -10.48 4.60
CA GLU A 121 5.64 -11.00 5.20
C GLU A 121 5.87 -11.59 6.59
N LYS A 122 6.98 -12.32 6.78
CA LYS A 122 7.30 -12.93 8.08
C LYS A 122 7.65 -11.88 9.13
N GLU A 123 8.43 -10.87 8.74
CA GLU A 123 8.96 -9.85 9.64
C GLU A 123 7.89 -8.84 10.05
N PHE A 124 7.13 -8.32 9.08
CA PHE A 124 6.14 -7.27 9.33
C PHE A 124 4.70 -7.77 9.48
N LYS A 125 4.48 -9.09 9.38
CA LYS A 125 3.14 -9.73 9.47
C LYS A 125 2.14 -9.19 8.45
N ILE A 126 2.64 -8.77 7.30
CA ILE A 126 1.85 -8.30 6.16
C ILE A 126 1.65 -9.41 5.13
N ARG A 127 0.81 -9.15 4.13
CA ARG A 127 0.61 -10.01 2.96
C ARG A 127 0.89 -9.23 1.69
N ILE A 128 1.81 -9.74 0.87
CA ILE A 128 2.22 -9.13 -0.39
C ILE A 128 1.76 -10.05 -1.52
N MET A 129 0.93 -9.53 -2.41
CA MET A 129 0.34 -10.30 -3.51
C MET A 129 0.41 -9.53 -4.82
N THR A 130 0.42 -10.24 -5.94
CA THR A 130 0.16 -9.65 -7.25
C THR A 130 -1.35 -9.47 -7.43
N ALA A 131 -1.76 -8.58 -8.35
CA ALA A 131 -3.18 -8.43 -8.67
C ALA A 131 -3.82 -9.77 -9.10
N GLN A 132 -3.08 -10.61 -9.81
CA GLN A 132 -3.54 -11.92 -10.27
C GLN A 132 -3.78 -12.89 -9.11
N GLU A 133 -2.85 -12.98 -8.15
CA GLU A 133 -3.02 -13.82 -6.96
C GLU A 133 -4.21 -13.35 -6.11
N ILE A 134 -4.46 -12.04 -6.06
CA ILE A 134 -5.65 -11.48 -5.38
C ILE A 134 -6.92 -11.93 -6.10
N VAL A 135 -6.96 -11.87 -7.44
CA VAL A 135 -8.08 -12.38 -8.22
C VAL A 135 -8.32 -13.86 -7.92
N GLU A 136 -7.29 -14.70 -7.94
CA GLU A 136 -7.42 -16.14 -7.71
C GLU A 136 -7.93 -16.44 -6.30
N THR A 137 -7.42 -15.72 -5.29
CA THR A 137 -7.82 -15.91 -3.89
C THR A 137 -9.25 -15.44 -3.64
N LEU A 138 -9.68 -14.34 -4.24
CA LEU A 138 -11.00 -13.75 -3.98
C LEU A 138 -12.09 -14.28 -4.91
N ALA A 139 -11.76 -14.60 -6.17
CA ALA A 139 -12.68 -15.21 -7.12
C ALA A 139 -12.82 -16.72 -6.90
N GLY A 140 -11.76 -17.40 -6.42
CA GLY A 140 -11.84 -18.81 -6.01
C GLY A 140 -12.83 -19.04 -4.87
N ASN A 141 -12.91 -18.09 -3.94
CA ASN A 141 -13.89 -18.10 -2.83
C ASN A 141 -15.32 -17.72 -3.25
N ALA A 142 -15.56 -17.37 -4.52
CA ALA A 142 -16.90 -17.06 -5.03
C ALA A 142 -17.59 -18.24 -5.74
N ASN A 143 -16.87 -19.36 -5.95
CA ASN A 143 -17.35 -20.58 -6.61
C ASN A 143 -17.44 -21.80 -5.66
N MET A 144 -17.35 -21.59 -4.34
CA MET A 144 -17.75 -22.58 -3.31
C MET A 144 -18.95 -22.03 -2.55
#